data_AF-A0A2C9L588-F1
#
_entry.id   AF-A0A2C9L588-F1
#
_cell.length_a   1.000
_cell.length_b   1.000
_cell.length_c   1.000
_cell.angle_alpha   90.00
_cell.angle_beta   90.00
_cell.angle_gamma   90.00
#
_symmetry.space_group_name_H-M   'P 1'
#
loop_
_entity.id
_entity.type
_entity.pdbx_description
1 polymer ?
#
loop_
_entity_poly.entity_id
_entity_poly.type
_entity_poly.pdbx_seq_one_letter_code
_entity_poly.pdbx_strand_id
1 'polypeptide(L)'
;MEGVVPHVASEMLKKDAYVDDNMADGADGLFVIESTQSDRHIYLSHTVRDKERIEPFINVLRRHYRNYEFETSASCVGMTNKQEAIQKSELIVIFMSDLYSESHEMVLEYSCFGGKPVILAADSRMTWPPQNYFIDDPNVARLPRVFIDTVQDHESVNNLINLMNDLLDGMNEKEAKSIMKKGRGKKLGQMNSSSTCQIF
;
A
#
# COMPACT_ATOMS: atom_id res chain seq x y z
N MET A 1 -22.01 53.01 13.65
CA MET A 1 -21.55 51.75 14.29
C MET A 1 -20.61 51.11 13.29
N GLU A 2 -19.33 51.48 13.27
CA GLU A 2 -18.31 51.07 14.27
C GLU A 2 -18.37 49.54 14.48
N GLY A 3 -17.33 48.75 14.21
CA GLY A 3 -15.97 49.16 13.97
C GLY A 3 -15.05 48.03 13.52
N VAL A 4 -13.84 48.49 13.24
CA VAL A 4 -12.59 47.75 13.08
C VAL A 4 -12.46 46.69 14.18
N VAL A 5 -12.13 45.45 13.82
CA VAL A 5 -11.57 44.48 14.75
C VAL A 5 -10.10 44.27 14.36
N PRO A 6 -9.14 44.45 15.29
CA PRO A 6 -7.73 44.55 14.99
C PRO A 6 -7.05 43.18 14.91
N HIS A 7 -5.94 43.17 14.17
CA HIS A 7 -4.91 42.15 14.25
C HIS A 7 -4.16 42.31 15.59
N VAL A 8 -4.06 41.24 16.37
CA VAL A 8 -3.09 41.14 17.49
C VAL A 8 -2.40 39.78 17.37
N ALA A 9 -1.08 39.85 17.18
CA ALA A 9 -0.12 38.78 17.45
C ALA A 9 0.34 38.87 18.92
N SER A 10 1.08 37.85 19.39
CA SER A 10 1.55 37.65 20.78
C SER A 10 0.46 37.12 21.73
N GLU A 11 0.70 36.19 22.66
CA GLU A 11 1.94 35.63 23.19
C GLU A 11 1.63 34.35 24.00
N MET A 12 2.59 33.43 23.95
CA MET A 12 3.12 32.65 25.07
C MET A 12 2.35 32.49 26.41
N LEU A 13 2.17 31.21 26.78
CA LEU A 13 2.52 30.60 28.08
C LEU A 13 1.86 31.14 29.38
N LYS A 14 1.05 30.28 30.02
CA LYS A 14 1.34 29.52 31.28
C LYS A 14 0.04 28.86 31.77
N LYS A 15 0.01 27.54 31.99
CA LYS A 15 0.46 26.77 33.17
C LYS A 15 -0.48 26.94 34.38
N ASP A 16 -0.76 25.79 34.99
CA ASP A 16 -1.50 25.51 36.24
C ASP A 16 -2.97 25.12 36.00
N ALA A 17 -3.52 24.05 36.54
CA ALA A 17 -3.01 23.03 37.44
C ALA A 17 -3.99 21.85 37.44
N TYR A 18 -3.50 20.62 37.37
CA TYR A 18 -3.99 19.51 38.19
C TYR A 18 -2.77 18.68 38.54
N VAL A 19 -2.14 19.06 39.65
CA VAL A 19 -1.27 18.17 40.41
C VAL A 19 -2.23 17.36 41.27
N ASP A 20 -2.27 16.04 41.07
CA ASP A 20 -2.69 15.13 42.12
C ASP A 20 -1.42 14.43 42.60
N ASP A 21 -0.95 14.88 43.75
CA ASP A 21 0.17 14.31 44.47
C ASP A 21 -0.29 13.02 45.15
N ASN A 22 0.53 11.98 44.98
CA ASN A 22 0.58 10.69 45.68
C ASN A 22 0.21 9.49 44.80
N MET A 23 1.22 8.89 44.17
CA MET A 23 1.47 7.45 44.30
C MET A 23 2.92 7.13 43.91
N ALA A 24 3.50 6.26 44.72
CA ALA A 24 4.90 5.90 44.84
C ALA A 24 5.54 5.25 43.59
N ASP A 25 6.85 5.45 43.49
CA ASP A 25 7.89 4.56 42.94
C ASP A 25 7.42 3.41 42.05
N GLY A 26 7.63 3.62 40.75
CA GLY A 26 7.54 2.59 39.71
C GLY A 26 7.75 3.26 38.37
N ALA A 27 9.01 3.49 38.00
CA ALA A 27 9.39 4.08 36.71
C ALA A 27 9.08 3.11 35.55
N ASP A 28 7.81 2.92 35.25
CA ASP A 28 7.38 2.41 33.95
C ASP A 28 7.25 3.61 33.01
N GLY A 29 8.33 3.81 32.25
CA GLY A 29 8.36 4.79 31.18
C GLY A 29 7.13 4.64 30.30
N LEU A 30 6.37 5.72 30.19
CA LEU A 30 5.28 5.83 29.24
C LEU A 30 5.90 5.77 27.83
N PHE A 31 6.03 4.58 27.26
CA PHE A 31 6.41 4.42 25.86
C PHE A 31 5.23 4.88 25.03
N VAL A 32 5.29 6.11 24.53
CA VAL A 32 4.50 6.49 23.37
C VAL A 32 5.03 5.65 22.21
N ILE A 33 4.36 4.54 21.92
CA ILE A 33 4.55 3.83 20.67
C ILE A 33 3.90 4.71 19.61
N GLU A 34 4.68 5.62 19.03
CA GLU A 34 4.30 6.25 17.77
C GLU A 34 3.99 5.11 16.80
N SER A 35 2.73 5.02 16.36
CA SER A 35 2.31 4.02 15.40
C SER A 35 3.13 4.24 14.13
N THR A 36 4.15 3.42 13.92
CA THR A 36 4.99 3.39 12.72
C THR A 36 4.26 2.74 11.54
N GLN A 37 2.93 2.71 11.54
CA GLN A 37 2.19 2.36 10.33
C GLN A 37 2.40 3.49 9.33
N SER A 38 3.48 3.35 8.55
CA SER A 38 3.55 3.91 7.22
C SER A 38 2.23 3.64 6.53
N ASP A 39 1.59 4.69 6.02
CA ASP A 39 0.36 4.58 5.24
C ASP A 39 0.57 3.48 4.19
N ARG A 40 -0.24 2.42 4.25
CA ARG A 40 -0.13 1.28 3.36
C ARG A 40 -0.90 1.60 2.10
N HIS A 41 -0.26 1.54 0.93
CA HIS A 41 -0.91 1.98 -0.29
C HIS A 41 -1.31 0.80 -1.18
N ILE A 42 -2.53 0.85 -1.71
CA ILE A 42 -3.01 -0.03 -2.78
C ILE A 42 -3.29 0.85 -4.01
N TYR A 43 -2.73 0.46 -5.15
CA TYR A 43 -2.99 1.13 -6.42
C TYR A 43 -4.08 0.39 -7.20
N LEU A 44 -5.11 1.11 -7.61
CA LEU A 44 -6.23 0.59 -8.39
C LEU A 44 -6.15 1.09 -9.83
N SER A 45 -5.85 0.18 -10.75
CA SER A 45 -5.77 0.48 -12.17
C SER A 45 -7.12 0.33 -12.85
N HIS A 46 -7.57 1.41 -13.49
CA HIS A 46 -8.75 1.39 -14.34
C HIS A 46 -8.84 2.62 -15.26
N THR A 47 -9.64 2.52 -16.32
CA THR A 47 -9.94 3.70 -17.15
C THR A 47 -10.96 4.61 -16.47
N VAL A 48 -10.88 5.93 -16.73
CA VAL A 48 -11.88 6.91 -16.30
C VAL A 48 -13.27 6.55 -16.84
N ARG A 49 -13.34 5.91 -18.02
CA ARG A 49 -14.61 5.48 -18.64
C ARG A 49 -15.34 4.40 -17.84
N ASP A 50 -14.62 3.61 -17.06
CA ASP A 50 -15.18 2.54 -16.24
C ASP A 50 -15.50 2.99 -14.81
N LYS A 51 -15.28 4.28 -14.49
CA LYS A 51 -15.41 4.80 -13.12
C LYS A 51 -16.75 4.45 -12.48
N GLU A 52 -17.86 4.64 -13.17
CA GLU A 52 -19.19 4.36 -12.63
C GLU A 52 -19.40 2.89 -12.26
N ARG A 53 -18.82 1.98 -13.05
CA ARG A 53 -18.87 0.53 -12.81
C ARG A 53 -17.97 0.13 -11.64
N ILE A 54 -16.79 0.74 -11.53
CA ILE A 54 -15.72 0.31 -10.62
C ILE A 54 -15.83 0.98 -9.24
N GLU A 55 -16.27 2.23 -9.15
CA GLU A 55 -16.35 2.99 -7.88
C GLU A 55 -17.11 2.24 -6.77
N PRO A 56 -18.22 1.51 -7.04
CA PRO A 56 -18.87 0.68 -6.01
C PRO A 56 -17.95 -0.38 -5.41
N PHE A 57 -17.11 -1.04 -6.22
CA PHE A 57 -16.12 -2.00 -5.73
C PHE A 57 -15.05 -1.31 -4.90
N ILE A 58 -14.52 -0.17 -5.36
CA ILE A 58 -13.53 0.62 -4.61
C ILE A 58 -14.07 0.99 -3.23
N ASN A 59 -15.35 1.39 -3.14
CA ASN A 59 -15.98 1.73 -1.88
C ASN A 59 -16.11 0.54 -0.93
N VAL A 60 -16.36 -0.66 -1.45
CA VAL A 60 -16.34 -1.89 -0.62
C VAL A 60 -14.93 -2.18 -0.13
N LEU A 61 -13.93 -2.12 -1.01
CA LEU A 61 -12.54 -2.36 -0.65
C LEU A 61 -12.04 -1.37 0.41
N ARG A 62 -12.32 -0.07 0.26
CA ARG A 62 -11.98 0.97 1.26
C ARG A 62 -12.61 0.69 2.63
N ARG A 63 -13.83 0.16 2.68
CA ARG A 63 -14.49 -0.21 3.95
C ARG A 63 -13.87 -1.43 4.60
N HIS A 64 -13.39 -2.38 3.79
CA HIS A 64 -12.75 -3.60 4.25
C HIS A 64 -11.31 -3.34 4.73
N TYR A 65 -10.53 -2.59 3.95
CA TYR A 65 -9.13 -2.29 4.18
C TYR A 65 -8.94 -0.89 4.79
N ARG A 66 -9.41 -0.69 6.02
CA ARG A 66 -9.43 0.65 6.67
C ARG A 66 -8.05 1.27 6.92
N ASN A 67 -7.02 0.44 6.99
CA ASN A 67 -5.64 0.87 7.24
C ASN A 67 -4.84 1.06 5.94
N TYR A 68 -5.52 1.06 4.78
CA TYR A 68 -4.89 1.26 3.49
C TYR A 68 -5.43 2.52 2.82
N GLU A 69 -4.52 3.25 2.19
CA GLU A 69 -4.85 4.30 1.26
C GLU A 69 -4.99 3.74 -0.15
N PHE A 70 -6.03 4.18 -0.86
CA PHE A 70 -6.33 3.72 -2.21
C PHE A 70 -6.13 4.84 -3.21
N GLU A 71 -5.09 4.70 -4.03
CA GLU A 71 -4.83 5.56 -5.18
C GLU A 71 -5.39 4.92 -6.45
N THR A 72 -5.89 5.73 -7.38
CA THR A 72 -6.52 5.24 -8.61
C THR A 72 -5.87 5.84 -9.85
N SER A 73 -5.87 5.12 -10.96
CA SER A 73 -5.50 5.67 -12.27
C SER A 73 -6.26 6.93 -12.63
N ALA A 74 -7.54 7.01 -12.23
CA ALA A 74 -8.41 8.15 -12.51
C ALA A 74 -8.10 9.38 -11.64
N SER A 75 -7.53 9.21 -10.44
CA SER A 75 -7.09 10.31 -9.57
C SER A 75 -5.70 10.83 -9.94
N CYS A 76 -4.84 9.98 -10.51
CA CYS A 76 -3.48 10.33 -10.88
C CYS A 76 -3.39 10.73 -12.36
N VAL A 77 -3.65 12.00 -12.67
CA VAL A 77 -3.76 12.48 -14.07
C VAL A 77 -2.41 12.48 -14.81
N GLY A 78 -1.30 12.74 -14.11
CA GLY A 78 0.04 12.80 -14.69
C GLY A 78 0.82 11.49 -14.55
N MET A 79 1.65 11.16 -15.54
CA MET A 79 2.47 9.94 -15.52
C MET A 79 3.45 9.88 -14.34
N THR A 80 4.05 11.01 -13.96
CA THR A 80 4.93 11.08 -12.78
C THR A 80 4.16 10.67 -11.52
N ASN A 81 2.95 11.20 -11.33
CA ASN A 81 2.12 10.87 -10.17
C ASN A 81 1.72 9.39 -10.18
N LYS A 82 1.38 8.83 -11.35
CA LYS A 82 1.08 7.39 -11.47
C LYS A 82 2.28 6.52 -11.11
N GLN A 83 3.47 6.87 -11.58
CA GLN A 83 4.70 6.15 -11.26
C GLN A 83 4.99 6.18 -9.76
N GLU A 84 4.89 7.35 -9.13
CA GLU A 84 5.09 7.50 -7.69
C GLU A 84 4.06 6.67 -6.89
N ALA A 85 2.78 6.73 -7.28
CA ALA A 85 1.70 5.96 -6.68
C ALA A 85 1.96 4.45 -6.74
N ILE A 86 2.30 3.96 -7.94
CA ILE A 86 2.63 2.56 -8.20
C ILE A 86 3.86 2.13 -7.40
N GLN A 87 4.90 2.97 -7.34
CA GLN A 87 6.12 2.69 -6.59
C GLN A 87 5.87 2.60 -5.07
N LYS A 88 4.99 3.44 -4.53
CA LYS A 88 4.61 3.41 -3.11
C LYS A 88 3.68 2.26 -2.78
N SER A 89 2.89 1.79 -3.75
CA SER A 89 1.90 0.72 -3.52
C SER A 89 2.54 -0.62 -3.13
N GLU A 90 1.90 -1.32 -2.20
CA GLU A 90 2.22 -2.68 -1.82
C GLU A 90 1.59 -3.70 -2.78
N LEU A 91 0.39 -3.39 -3.27
CA LEU A 91 -0.39 -4.23 -4.17
C LEU A 91 -1.02 -3.38 -5.27
N ILE A 92 -1.05 -3.94 -6.47
CA ILE A 92 -1.74 -3.38 -7.63
C ILE A 92 -2.95 -4.25 -7.94
N VAL A 93 -4.13 -3.63 -8.00
CA VAL A 93 -5.37 -4.27 -8.43
C VAL A 93 -5.78 -3.65 -9.76
N ILE A 94 -5.80 -4.47 -10.81
CA ILE A 94 -6.22 -4.02 -12.13
C ILE A 94 -7.68 -4.42 -12.33
N PHE A 95 -8.57 -3.44 -12.47
CA PHE A 95 -9.92 -3.66 -12.93
C PHE A 95 -9.92 -3.74 -14.45
N MET A 96 -9.77 -4.96 -14.96
CA MET A 96 -9.64 -5.20 -16.39
C MET A 96 -11.02 -5.26 -17.06
N SER A 97 -11.17 -4.55 -18.17
CA SER A 97 -12.32 -4.62 -19.08
C SER A 97 -11.80 -4.59 -20.52
N ASP A 98 -12.64 -4.88 -21.50
CA ASP A 98 -12.24 -4.73 -22.91
C ASP A 98 -11.75 -3.30 -23.18
N LEU A 99 -12.46 -2.29 -22.66
CA LEU A 99 -12.11 -0.88 -22.78
C LEU A 99 -10.75 -0.55 -22.16
N TYR A 100 -10.50 -1.01 -20.93
CA TYR A 100 -9.23 -0.73 -20.26
C TYR A 100 -8.08 -1.50 -20.91
N SER A 101 -8.33 -2.74 -21.34
CA SER A 101 -7.33 -3.56 -21.99
C SER A 101 -6.84 -2.94 -23.30
N GLU A 102 -7.65 -2.17 -24.01
CA GLU A 102 -7.27 -1.45 -25.24
C GLU A 102 -6.79 -0.01 -24.99
N SER A 103 -6.75 0.43 -23.73
CA SER A 103 -6.52 1.83 -23.39
C SER A 103 -5.03 2.18 -23.35
N HIS A 104 -4.73 3.44 -23.66
CA HIS A 104 -3.36 3.96 -23.52
C HIS A 104 -2.92 3.99 -22.06
N GLU A 105 -3.85 4.16 -21.10
CA GLU A 105 -3.52 4.12 -19.67
C GLU A 105 -2.97 2.75 -19.27
N MET A 106 -3.56 1.65 -19.75
CA MET A 106 -3.07 0.31 -19.43
C MET A 106 -1.65 0.08 -19.95
N VAL A 107 -1.36 0.45 -21.21
CA VAL A 107 -0.01 0.31 -21.77
C VAL A 107 1.04 1.06 -20.94
N LEU A 108 0.72 2.28 -20.53
CA LEU A 108 1.61 3.13 -19.75
C LEU A 108 1.84 2.58 -18.34
N GLU A 109 0.77 2.20 -17.65
CA GLU A 109 0.82 1.69 -16.29
C GLU A 109 1.47 0.30 -16.21
N TYR A 110 1.22 -0.56 -17.20
CA TYR A 110 1.76 -1.93 -17.25
C TYR A 110 3.28 -1.97 -17.15
N SER A 111 3.96 -1.03 -17.83
CA SER A 111 5.42 -0.90 -17.76
C SER A 111 5.95 -0.57 -16.35
N CYS A 112 5.10 0.04 -15.51
CA CYS A 112 5.43 0.48 -14.16
C CYS A 112 5.15 -0.59 -13.10
N PHE A 113 4.42 -1.66 -13.43
CA PHE A 113 4.05 -2.72 -12.48
C PHE A 113 5.19 -3.70 -12.17
N GLY A 114 6.32 -3.60 -12.87
CA GLY A 114 7.45 -4.52 -12.73
C GLY A 114 7.89 -4.72 -11.28
N GLY A 115 7.91 -5.97 -10.82
CA GLY A 115 8.34 -6.33 -9.47
C GLY A 115 7.30 -6.10 -8.37
N LYS A 116 6.10 -5.60 -8.71
CA LYS A 116 4.99 -5.45 -7.77
C LYS A 116 4.07 -6.67 -7.82
N PRO A 117 3.45 -7.06 -6.69
CA PRO A 117 2.31 -7.97 -6.69
C PRO A 117 1.14 -7.34 -7.46
N VAL A 118 0.58 -8.10 -8.40
CA VAL A 118 -0.52 -7.65 -9.24
C VAL A 118 -1.62 -8.70 -9.23
N ILE A 119 -2.87 -8.24 -9.10
CA ILE A 119 -4.06 -9.07 -9.32
C ILE A 119 -4.98 -8.43 -10.35
N LEU A 120 -5.80 -9.28 -10.97
CA LEU A 120 -6.80 -8.88 -11.94
C LEU A 120 -8.20 -9.09 -11.38
N ALA A 121 -8.95 -8.00 -11.31
CA ALA A 121 -10.40 -8.00 -11.18
C ALA A 121 -10.99 -7.83 -12.59
N ALA A 122 -11.10 -8.94 -13.32
CA ALA A 122 -11.52 -8.97 -14.72
C ALA A 122 -13.04 -8.87 -14.84
N ASP A 123 -13.54 -8.08 -15.79
CA ASP A 123 -14.97 -8.06 -16.10
C ASP A 123 -15.42 -9.47 -16.53
N SER A 124 -16.48 -10.00 -15.90
CA SER A 124 -17.00 -11.34 -16.18
C SER A 124 -17.40 -11.57 -17.65
N ARG A 125 -17.69 -10.49 -18.38
CA ARG A 125 -18.11 -10.53 -19.78
C ARG A 125 -16.93 -10.45 -20.76
N MET A 126 -15.73 -10.12 -20.28
CA MET A 126 -14.57 -10.00 -21.17
C MET A 126 -14.06 -11.38 -21.60
N THR A 127 -13.49 -11.44 -22.80
CA THR A 127 -12.72 -12.62 -23.21
C THR A 127 -11.36 -12.64 -22.51
N TRP A 128 -10.94 -13.82 -22.04
CA TRP A 128 -9.64 -13.99 -21.40
C TRP A 128 -8.75 -15.04 -22.09
N PRO A 129 -7.46 -14.75 -22.36
CA PRO A 129 -6.82 -13.43 -22.23
C PRO A 129 -7.42 -12.40 -23.21
N PRO A 130 -7.21 -11.09 -22.97
CA PRO A 130 -7.65 -10.05 -23.89
C PRO A 130 -7.13 -10.33 -25.30
N GLN A 131 -7.99 -10.24 -26.32
CA GLN A 131 -7.66 -10.53 -27.72
C GLN A 131 -6.96 -9.35 -28.42
N ASN A 132 -6.10 -8.65 -27.69
CA ASN A 132 -5.39 -7.46 -28.14
C ASN A 132 -3.87 -7.65 -28.00
N TYR A 133 -3.13 -6.58 -27.73
CA TYR A 133 -1.67 -6.65 -27.56
C TYR A 133 -1.22 -7.53 -26.38
N PHE A 134 -2.12 -7.99 -25.51
CA PHE A 134 -1.85 -8.97 -24.45
C PHE A 134 -2.12 -10.43 -24.83
N ILE A 135 -2.61 -10.71 -26.06
CA ILE A 135 -2.99 -12.08 -26.47
C ILE A 135 -1.83 -13.07 -26.32
N ASP A 136 -0.62 -12.61 -26.64
CA ASP A 136 0.61 -13.39 -26.59
C ASP A 136 1.48 -13.06 -25.37
N ASP A 137 1.00 -12.25 -24.41
CA ASP A 137 1.75 -11.95 -23.19
C ASP A 137 1.48 -13.02 -22.11
N PRO A 138 2.43 -13.96 -21.88
CA PRO A 138 2.23 -15.03 -20.90
C PRO A 138 2.21 -14.48 -19.47
N ASN A 139 2.71 -13.28 -19.22
CA ASN A 139 2.74 -12.71 -17.88
C ASN A 139 1.34 -12.30 -17.46
N VAL A 140 0.63 -11.53 -18.30
CA VAL A 140 -0.76 -11.14 -18.03
C VAL A 140 -1.64 -12.36 -17.87
N ALA A 141 -1.52 -13.35 -18.76
CA ALA A 141 -2.32 -14.57 -18.72
C ALA A 141 -2.19 -15.38 -17.41
N ARG A 142 -1.02 -15.28 -16.74
CA ARG A 142 -0.69 -15.99 -15.50
C ARG A 142 -0.98 -15.21 -14.22
N LEU A 143 -1.35 -13.92 -14.33
CA LEU A 143 -1.66 -13.13 -13.15
C LEU A 143 -2.86 -13.73 -12.38
N PRO A 144 -2.81 -13.73 -11.04
CA PRO A 144 -3.95 -14.13 -10.23
C PRO A 144 -5.18 -13.28 -10.58
N ARG A 145 -6.32 -13.93 -10.78
CA ARG A 145 -7.51 -13.35 -11.41
C ARG A 145 -8.79 -13.78 -10.73
N VAL A 146 -9.72 -12.84 -10.58
CA VAL A 146 -11.13 -13.09 -10.29
C VAL A 146 -11.97 -12.39 -11.36
N PHE A 147 -13.04 -13.05 -11.81
CA PHE A 147 -14.03 -12.43 -12.69
C PHE A 147 -15.12 -11.76 -11.84
N ILE A 148 -15.43 -10.51 -12.13
CA ILE A 148 -16.40 -9.66 -11.42
C ILE A 148 -17.40 -9.08 -12.40
N ASP A 149 -18.68 -9.00 -12.02
CA ASP A 149 -19.70 -8.32 -12.83
C ASP A 149 -20.25 -7.09 -12.11
N THR A 150 -20.83 -7.32 -10.93
CA THR A 150 -21.44 -6.27 -10.12
C THR A 150 -21.05 -6.44 -8.65
N VAL A 151 -21.10 -5.34 -7.90
CA VAL A 151 -20.82 -5.36 -6.45
C VAL A 151 -21.86 -6.16 -5.64
N GLN A 152 -23.01 -6.48 -6.25
CA GLN A 152 -24.06 -7.31 -5.63
C GLN A 152 -23.71 -8.80 -5.69
N ASP A 153 -22.81 -9.20 -6.58
CA ASP A 153 -22.25 -10.54 -6.57
C ASP A 153 -21.23 -10.67 -5.43
N HIS A 154 -21.75 -11.01 -4.26
CA HIS A 154 -20.96 -11.15 -3.04
C HIS A 154 -19.89 -12.23 -3.15
N GLU A 155 -20.09 -13.27 -3.97
CA GLU A 155 -19.12 -14.34 -4.13
C GLU A 155 -17.86 -13.82 -4.85
N SER A 156 -18.02 -13.16 -5.99
CA SER A 156 -16.86 -12.61 -6.71
C SER A 156 -16.15 -11.49 -5.93
N VAL A 157 -16.90 -10.65 -5.21
CA VAL A 157 -16.32 -9.63 -4.32
C VAL A 157 -15.51 -10.26 -3.20
N ASN A 158 -16.02 -11.31 -2.55
CA ASN A 158 -15.29 -12.02 -1.50
C ASN A 158 -14.06 -12.74 -2.07
N ASN A 159 -14.16 -13.32 -3.25
CA ASN A 159 -13.02 -13.95 -3.93
C ASN A 159 -11.92 -12.92 -4.23
N LEU A 160 -12.28 -11.70 -4.66
CA LEU A 160 -11.32 -10.61 -4.85
C LEU A 160 -10.64 -10.23 -3.53
N ILE A 161 -11.42 -10.08 -2.46
CA ILE A 161 -10.89 -9.77 -1.12
C ILE A 161 -9.93 -10.86 -0.64
N ASN A 162 -10.31 -12.14 -0.78
CA ASN A 162 -9.46 -13.26 -0.38
C ASN A 162 -8.14 -13.25 -1.16
N LEU A 163 -8.19 -13.02 -2.47
CA LEU A 163 -7.00 -12.95 -3.31
C LEU A 163 -6.07 -11.79 -2.93
N MET A 164 -6.64 -10.65 -2.56
CA MET A 164 -5.88 -9.52 -2.02
C MET A 164 -5.22 -9.87 -0.69
N ASN A 165 -5.95 -10.49 0.24
CA ASN A 165 -5.44 -10.91 1.55
C ASN A 165 -4.27 -11.89 1.40
N ASP A 166 -4.42 -12.93 0.55
CA ASP A 166 -3.38 -13.94 0.33
C ASP A 166 -2.04 -13.31 -0.11
N LEU A 167 -2.09 -12.27 -0.95
CA LEU A 167 -0.90 -11.56 -1.39
C LEU A 167 -0.34 -10.61 -0.34
N LEU A 168 -1.20 -9.83 0.33
CA LEU A 168 -0.78 -8.87 1.36
C LEU A 168 -0.16 -9.59 2.56
N ASP A 169 -0.73 -10.72 2.99
CA ASP A 169 -0.19 -11.54 4.08
C ASP A 169 1.11 -12.24 3.68
N GLY A 170 1.17 -12.77 2.45
CA GLY A 170 2.38 -13.35 1.88
C GLY A 170 3.57 -12.36 1.81
N MET A 171 3.31 -11.06 1.70
CA MET A 171 4.32 -10.01 1.79
C MET A 171 4.79 -9.78 3.21
N ASN A 172 3.86 -9.63 4.16
CA ASN A 172 4.17 -9.43 5.58
C ASN A 172 5.07 -10.56 6.12
N GLU A 173 4.81 -11.81 5.72
CA GLU A 173 5.66 -12.95 6.10
C GLU A 173 7.08 -12.89 5.51
N LYS A 174 7.23 -12.47 4.24
CA LYS A 174 8.54 -12.35 3.59
C LYS A 174 9.39 -11.26 4.26
N GLU A 175 8.76 -10.15 4.62
CA GLU A 175 9.40 -9.06 5.36
C GLU A 175 9.82 -9.50 6.77
N ALA A 176 8.92 -10.15 7.51
CA ALA A 176 9.24 -10.70 8.84
C ALA A 176 10.43 -11.68 8.79
N LYS A 177 10.45 -12.58 7.80
CA LYS A 177 11.56 -13.53 7.58
C LYS A 177 12.87 -12.82 7.20
N SER A 178 12.81 -11.69 6.48
CA SER A 178 13.98 -10.87 6.13
C SER A 178 14.60 -10.18 7.35
N ILE A 179 13.74 -9.63 8.24
CA ILE A 179 14.17 -8.98 9.48
C ILE A 179 14.81 -10.00 10.44
N MET A 180 14.21 -11.20 10.59
CA MET A 180 14.80 -12.26 11.42
C MET A 180 16.15 -12.76 10.92
N LYS A 181 16.39 -12.75 9.60
CA LYS A 181 17.72 -13.09 9.04
C LYS A 181 18.77 -12.01 9.32
N LYS A 182 18.40 -10.73 9.34
CA LYS A 182 19.31 -9.63 9.71
C LYS A 182 19.61 -9.57 11.21
N GLY A 183 18.71 -10.07 12.07
CA GLY A 183 18.89 -10.13 13.52
C GLY A 183 19.90 -11.18 14.02
N ARG A 184 20.36 -12.12 13.17
CA ARG A 184 21.33 -13.17 13.54
C ARG A 184 22.80 -12.81 13.29
N GLY A 185 23.09 -11.55 12.95
CA GLY A 185 24.44 -11.07 12.62
C GLY A 185 25.01 -10.02 13.59
N LYS A 186 24.87 -10.19 14.90
CA LYS A 186 25.64 -9.41 15.89
C LYS A 186 25.87 -10.21 17.18
N LYS A 187 26.89 -11.06 17.18
CA LYS A 187 27.66 -11.33 18.40
C LYS A 187 28.98 -10.57 18.30
N LEU A 188 29.17 -9.70 19.28
CA LEU A 188 30.45 -9.12 19.73
C LEU A 188 31.56 -10.18 19.61
N GLY A 189 32.74 -9.89 19.07
CA GLY A 189 33.65 -8.88 19.60
C GLY A 189 34.56 -9.54 20.64
N GLN A 190 35.72 -10.03 20.21
CA GLN A 190 36.93 -10.04 21.02
C GLN A 190 38.08 -9.52 20.16
N MET A 191 38.61 -8.36 20.58
CA MET A 191 39.77 -7.69 20.04
C MET A 191 41.07 -8.34 20.55
N ASN A 192 42.04 -8.40 19.64
CA ASN A 192 43.48 -8.18 19.78
C ASN A 192 44.32 -8.97 20.81
N SER A 193 45.36 -9.64 20.30
CA SER A 193 46.74 -9.18 20.56
C SER A 193 47.73 -9.70 19.51
N SER A 194 48.45 -8.75 18.92
CA SER A 194 49.71 -8.91 18.19
C SER A 194 50.74 -9.68 19.02
N SER A 195 51.50 -10.58 18.39
CA SER A 195 52.88 -10.90 18.77
C SER A 195 53.60 -11.61 17.62
N THR A 196 54.53 -10.89 17.04
CA THR A 196 55.66 -11.35 16.21
C THR A 196 56.50 -12.38 16.99
N CYS A 197 56.91 -13.48 16.35
CA CYS A 197 58.21 -14.11 16.63
C CYS A 197 58.62 -15.06 15.50
N GLN A 198 59.82 -14.83 14.96
CA GLN A 198 60.59 -15.70 14.06
C GLN A 198 61.19 -16.91 14.83
N ILE A 199 61.89 -17.76 14.06
CA ILE A 199 62.72 -18.94 14.38
C ILE A 199 61.93 -20.24 14.11
N PHE A 200 62.30 -21.16 13.21
CA PHE A 200 63.60 -21.56 12.63
C PHE A 200 63.66 -21.44 11.11
#